data_AF-A0A813KXV3-F1
#
_entry.id   AF-A0A813KXV3-F1
#
_cell.length_a   1.000
_cell.length_b   1.000
_cell.length_c   1.000
_cell.angle_alpha   90.00
_cell.angle_beta   90.00
_cell.angle_gamma   90.00
#
_symmetry.space_group_name_H-M   'P 1'
#
loop_
_entity.id
_entity.type
_entity.pdbx_description
1 polymer ?
#
loop_
_entity_poly.entity_id
_entity_poly.type
_entity_poly.pdbx_seq_one_letter_code
_entity_poly.pdbx_strand_id
1 'polypeptide(L)'
;VLDFWKQPDIVENECTRLRHEGCLLFQEHRVEEACVAFDKAAKECPRCRPFLWQHGIARYYAGDFQGAADQFAAGQAVNSDDTEEVIWEMLSRASLARATATAIAATTAIATATIASTATIAATATTATATTIAATATT
;
A
#
# COMPACT_ATOMS: atom_id res chain seq x y z
N VAL A 1 -3.26 28.51 -0.18
CA VAL A 1 -2.60 27.24 -0.61
C VAL A 1 -1.40 27.50 -1.50
N LEU A 2 -1.54 28.33 -2.55
CA LEU A 2 -0.46 28.72 -3.46
C LEU A 2 0.76 29.43 -2.84
N ASP A 3 0.65 29.87 -1.58
CA ASP A 3 1.68 30.72 -0.95
C ASP A 3 2.55 29.99 0.08
N PHE A 4 2.27 28.72 0.41
CA PHE A 4 3.12 27.97 1.36
C PHE A 4 4.58 27.91 0.89
N TRP A 5 4.77 27.50 -0.37
CA TRP A 5 6.10 27.35 -0.98
C TRP A 5 6.78 28.66 -1.33
N LYS A 6 6.10 29.81 -1.16
CA LYS A 6 6.66 31.15 -1.41
C LYS A 6 7.15 31.84 -0.15
N GLN A 7 7.02 31.21 1.02
CA GLN A 7 7.46 31.79 2.28
C GLN A 7 9.00 31.90 2.32
N PRO A 8 9.59 33.02 2.77
CA PRO A 8 11.04 33.22 2.75
C PRO A 8 11.85 32.15 3.51
N ASP A 9 11.27 31.56 4.56
CA ASP A 9 11.87 30.45 5.32
C ASP A 9 11.79 29.09 4.60
N ILE A 10 11.06 29.02 3.47
CA ILE A 10 10.79 27.80 2.71
C ILE A 10 11.49 27.78 1.34
N VAL A 11 11.50 28.90 0.60
CA VAL A 11 11.86 28.96 -0.84
C VAL A 11 13.25 28.39 -1.17
N GLU A 12 14.21 28.47 -0.24
CA GLU A 12 15.60 28.03 -0.48
C GLU A 12 16.11 27.02 0.57
N ASN A 13 15.20 26.43 1.35
CA ASN A 13 15.59 25.48 2.39
C ASN A 13 15.70 24.04 1.87
N GLU A 14 16.29 23.19 2.71
CA GLU A 14 16.51 21.77 2.41
C GLU A 14 15.21 21.03 2.07
N CYS A 15 14.09 21.39 2.71
CA CYS A 15 12.78 20.83 2.38
C CYS A 15 12.37 21.11 0.93
N THR A 16 12.57 22.33 0.42
CA THR A 16 12.23 22.66 -0.98
C THR A 16 13.14 21.92 -1.96
N ARG A 17 14.43 21.79 -1.65
CA ARG A 17 15.38 21.00 -2.45
C ARG A 17 14.98 19.52 -2.51
N LEU A 18 14.65 18.92 -1.38
CA LEU A 18 14.20 17.52 -1.28
C LEU A 18 12.87 17.28 -1.99
N ARG A 19 11.93 18.22 -1.93
CA ARG A 19 10.69 18.14 -2.71
C ARG A 19 11.00 18.12 -4.21
N HIS A 20 11.89 18.99 -4.67
CA HIS A 20 12.29 19.03 -6.09
C HIS A 20 12.98 17.73 -6.52
N GLU A 21 13.89 17.22 -5.69
CA GLU A 21 14.53 15.90 -5.89
C GLU A 21 13.49 14.79 -6.02
N GLY A 22 12.49 14.75 -5.12
CA GLY A 22 11.40 13.78 -5.20
C GLY A 22 10.60 13.88 -6.51
N CYS A 23 10.32 15.10 -7.00
CA CYS A 23 9.67 15.29 -8.29
C CYS A 23 10.51 14.77 -9.47
N LEU A 24 11.82 15.02 -9.48
CA LEU A 24 12.72 14.53 -10.53
C LEU A 24 12.80 13.00 -10.53
N LEU A 25 12.99 12.39 -9.35
CA LEU A 25 13.01 10.93 -9.20
C LEU A 25 11.71 10.29 -9.69
N PHE A 26 10.56 10.91 -9.38
CA PHE A 26 9.27 10.42 -9.85
C PHE A 26 9.15 10.48 -11.38
N GLN A 27 9.62 11.56 -12.00
CA GLN A 27 9.67 11.70 -13.47
C GLN A 27 10.59 10.67 -14.14
N GLU A 28 11.63 10.22 -13.45
CA GLU A 28 12.53 9.15 -13.88
C GLU A 28 11.97 7.73 -13.63
N HIS A 29 10.70 7.59 -13.22
CA HIS A 29 10.07 6.33 -12.83
C HIS A 29 10.69 5.65 -11.61
N ARG A 30 11.48 6.38 -10.80
CA ARG A 30 12.10 5.89 -9.56
C ARG A 30 11.20 6.18 -8.36
N VAL A 31 10.05 5.51 -8.32
CA VAL A 31 8.91 5.85 -7.45
C VAL A 31 9.25 5.70 -5.95
N GLU A 32 9.94 4.64 -5.56
CA GLU A 32 10.32 4.39 -4.17
C GLU A 32 11.33 5.43 -3.68
N GLU A 33 12.29 5.80 -4.53
CA GLU A 33 13.28 6.82 -4.21
C GLU A 33 12.63 8.21 -4.11
N ALA A 34 11.65 8.50 -4.97
CA ALA A 34 10.84 9.71 -4.86
C ALA A 34 10.12 9.79 -3.52
N CYS A 35 9.49 8.69 -3.07
CA CYS A 35 8.85 8.62 -1.75
C CYS A 35 9.85 8.93 -0.63
N VAL A 36 11.07 8.36 -0.68
CA VAL A 36 12.12 8.62 0.30
C VAL A 36 12.52 10.10 0.33
N ALA A 37 12.65 10.75 -0.83
CA ALA A 37 12.98 12.17 -0.90
C ALA A 37 11.86 13.05 -0.29
N PHE A 38 10.59 12.74 -0.56
CA PHE A 38 9.46 13.44 0.04
C PHE A 38 9.34 13.21 1.54
N ASP A 39 9.60 11.99 2.02
CA ASP A 39 9.63 11.69 3.46
C ASP A 39 10.73 12.48 4.17
N LYS A 40 11.90 12.65 3.54
CA LYS A 40 12.95 13.54 4.06
C LYS A 40 12.46 14.99 4.08
N ALA A 41 11.83 15.48 3.02
CA ALA A 41 11.28 16.84 2.99
C ALA A 41 10.29 17.09 4.15
N ALA A 42 9.39 16.13 4.40
CA ALA A 42 8.42 16.18 5.50
C ALA A 42 9.07 16.09 6.89
N LYS A 43 10.24 15.46 7.02
CA LYS A 43 11.02 15.43 8.27
C LYS A 43 11.74 16.76 8.51
N GLU A 44 12.35 17.33 7.47
CA GLU A 44 13.04 18.62 7.54
C GLU A 44 12.08 19.77 7.84
N CYS A 45 10.88 19.75 7.24
CA CYS A 45 9.83 20.72 7.51
C CYS A 45 8.48 20.02 7.74
N PRO A 46 8.14 19.64 8.98
CA PRO A 46 6.86 18.97 9.27
C PRO A 46 5.63 19.78 8.83
N ARG A 47 5.74 21.11 8.82
CA ARG A 47 4.70 22.05 8.35
C ARG A 47 4.41 21.90 6.86
N CYS A 48 5.33 21.36 6.06
CA CYS A 48 5.14 21.19 4.62
C CYS A 48 4.30 19.97 4.27
N ARG A 49 4.11 19.03 5.20
CA ARG A 49 3.46 17.75 4.94
C ARG A 49 2.08 17.90 4.27
N PRO A 50 1.15 18.76 4.74
CA PRO A 50 -0.13 18.96 4.05
C PRO A 50 0.00 19.47 2.61
N PHE A 51 1.11 20.10 2.24
CA PHE A 51 1.35 20.73 0.94
C PHE A 51 2.14 19.85 -0.04
N LEU A 52 2.45 18.60 0.34
CA LEU A 52 3.19 17.63 -0.47
C LEU A 52 2.24 16.69 -1.24
N TRP A 53 1.33 17.22 -2.05
CA TRP A 53 0.43 16.37 -2.85
C TRP A 53 1.17 15.42 -3.81
N GLN A 54 2.37 15.80 -4.30
CA GLN A 54 3.19 14.92 -5.15
C GLN A 54 3.63 13.65 -4.41
N HIS A 55 3.81 13.74 -3.10
CA HIS A 55 4.13 12.60 -2.24
C HIS A 55 2.97 11.61 -2.19
N GLY A 56 1.73 12.10 -2.13
CA GLY A 56 0.53 11.26 -2.14
C GLY A 56 0.44 10.46 -3.43
N ILE A 57 0.71 11.11 -4.58
CA ILE A 57 0.76 10.45 -5.88
C ILE A 57 1.88 9.40 -5.91
N ALA A 58 3.10 9.75 -5.46
CA ALA A 58 4.21 8.81 -5.42
C ALA A 58 3.89 7.56 -4.58
N ARG A 59 3.32 7.75 -3.39
CA ARG A 59 2.87 6.64 -2.51
C ARG A 59 1.81 5.77 -3.17
N TYR A 60 0.86 6.37 -3.88
CA TYR A 60 -0.17 5.63 -4.61
C TYR A 60 0.46 4.69 -5.65
N TYR A 61 1.42 5.19 -6.43
CA TYR A 61 2.13 4.36 -7.43
C TYR A 61 3.09 3.34 -6.79
N ALA A 62 3.62 3.60 -5.60
CA ALA A 62 4.38 2.62 -4.81
C ALA A 62 3.50 1.53 -4.18
N GLY A 63 2.17 1.63 -4.29
CA GLY A 63 1.22 0.72 -3.64
C GLY A 63 0.98 0.99 -2.16
N ASP A 64 1.55 2.06 -1.59
CA ASP A 64 1.23 2.55 -0.24
C ASP A 64 -0.09 3.33 -0.26
N PHE A 65 -1.19 2.60 -0.51
CA PHE A 65 -2.52 3.21 -0.65
C PHE A 65 -3.03 3.85 0.64
N GLN A 66 -2.63 3.32 1.80
CA GLN A 66 -2.99 3.91 3.09
C GLN A 66 -2.27 5.25 3.29
N GLY A 67 -0.94 5.27 3.10
CA GLY A 67 -0.17 6.50 3.24
C GLY A 67 -0.53 7.55 2.19
N ALA A 68 -0.90 7.14 0.97
CA ALA A 68 -1.45 8.05 -0.04
C ALA A 68 -2.77 8.68 0.43
N ALA A 69 -3.74 7.88 0.90
CA ALA A 69 -5.00 8.40 1.43
C ALA A 69 -4.79 9.39 2.58
N ASP A 70 -3.91 9.06 3.52
CA ASP A 70 -3.60 9.92 4.67
C ASP A 70 -2.93 11.23 4.25
N GLN A 71 -2.10 11.21 3.19
CA GLN A 71 -1.45 12.39 2.62
C GLN A 71 -2.47 13.35 1.98
N PHE A 72 -3.44 12.85 1.23
CA PHE A 72 -4.50 13.66 0.62
C PHE A 72 -5.55 14.14 1.64
N ALA A 73 -5.85 13.36 2.68
CA ALA A 73 -6.69 13.81 3.79
C ALA A 73 -6.01 14.98 4.55
N ALA A 74 -4.68 14.95 4.69
CA ALA A 74 -3.93 16.04 5.31
C ALA A 74 -3.95 17.32 4.47
N GLY A 75 -3.86 17.22 3.14
CA GLY A 75 -3.90 18.40 2.26
C GLY A 75 -5.29 19.05 2.20
N GLN A 76 -6.37 18.25 2.23
CA GLN A 76 -7.74 18.77 2.35
C GLN A 76 -7.96 19.61 3.63
N ALA A 77 -7.25 19.29 4.71
CA ALA A 77 -7.34 20.08 5.95
C ALA A 77 -6.77 21.52 5.80
N VAL A 78 -5.93 21.76 4.79
CA VAL A 78 -5.38 23.09 4.46
C VAL A 78 -5.97 23.68 3.16
N ASN A 79 -6.62 22.86 2.34
CA ASN A 79 -7.32 23.24 1.12
C ASN A 79 -8.56 22.37 0.85
N SER A 80 -9.70 22.70 1.48
CA SER A 80 -10.93 21.92 1.26
C SER A 80 -11.54 22.07 -0.14
N ASP A 81 -11.11 23.09 -0.89
CA ASP A 81 -11.65 23.39 -2.23
C ASP A 81 -10.94 22.59 -3.34
N ASP A 82 -9.88 21.85 -3.00
CA ASP A 82 -9.15 20.99 -3.94
C ASP A 82 -9.89 19.67 -4.18
N THR A 83 -10.72 19.65 -5.21
CA THR A 83 -11.44 18.44 -5.58
C THR A 83 -10.52 17.33 -6.06
N GLU A 84 -9.32 17.63 -6.58
CA GLU A 84 -8.37 16.62 -7.01
C GLU A 84 -7.85 15.83 -5.82
N GLU A 85 -7.54 16.48 -4.70
CA GLU A 85 -7.10 15.77 -3.48
C GLU A 85 -8.19 14.86 -2.93
N VAL A 86 -9.46 15.28 -2.96
CA VAL A 86 -10.60 14.44 -2.58
C VAL A 86 -10.68 13.20 -3.47
N ILE A 87 -10.54 13.37 -4.79
CA ILE A 87 -10.57 12.27 -5.77
C ILE A 87 -9.42 11.30 -5.51
N TRP A 88 -8.21 11.81 -5.25
CA TRP A 88 -7.04 10.98 -4.96
C TRP A 88 -7.17 10.22 -3.64
N GLU A 89 -7.75 10.83 -2.59
CA GLU A 89 -8.06 10.11 -1.36
C GLU A 89 -9.04 8.96 -1.61
N MET A 90 -10.15 9.25 -2.31
CA MET A 90 -11.16 8.22 -2.65
C MET A 90 -10.55 7.08 -3.46
N LEU A 91 -9.73 7.40 -4.47
CA LEU A 91 -9.04 6.42 -5.30
C LEU A 91 -8.09 5.55 -4.46
N SER A 92 -7.32 6.16 -3.56
CA SER A 92 -6.39 5.47 -2.67
C SER A 92 -7.13 4.51 -1.72
N ARG A 93 -8.23 4.96 -1.11
CA ARG A 93 -9.07 4.11 -0.23
C ARG A 93 -9.71 2.95 -0.99
N ALA A 94 -10.20 3.19 -2.21
CA ALA A 94 -10.76 2.12 -3.05
C ALA A 94 -9.70 1.08 -3.44
N SER A 95 -8.49 1.53 -3.80
CA SER A 95 -7.37 0.64 -4.10
C SER A 95 -6.92 -0.17 -2.88
N LEU A 96 -6.88 0.44 -1.69
CA LEU A 96 -6.62 -0.26 -0.43
C LEU A 96 -7.68 -1.34 -0.16
N ALA A 97 -8.97 -1.01 -0.27
CA ALA A 97 -10.06 -1.96 -0.08
C ALA A 97 -10.00 -3.14 -1.06
N ARG A 98 -9.63 -2.89 -2.32
CA ARG A 98 -9.42 -3.93 -3.32
C ARG A 98 -8.22 -4.82 -2.97
N ALA A 99 -7.10 -4.24 -2.55
CA ALA A 99 -5.90 -4.97 -2.17
C ALA A 99 -6.16 -5.88 -0.94
N THR A 100 -6.86 -5.36 0.07
CA THR A 100 -7.20 -6.14 1.27
C THR A 100 -8.19 -7.28 0.96
N ALA A 101 -9.21 -7.03 0.14
CA ALA A 101 -10.14 -8.07 -0.31
C ALA A 101 -9.41 -9.19 -1.08
N THR A 102 -8.45 -8.84 -1.93
CA THR A 102 -7.64 -9.82 -2.68
C THR A 102 -6.78 -10.66 -1.75
N ALA A 103 -6.16 -10.05 -0.73
CA ALA A 103 -5.37 -10.77 0.27
C ALA A 103 -6.23 -11.75 1.11
N ILE A 104 -7.43 -11.34 1.50
CA ILE A 104 -8.39 -12.20 2.23
C ILE A 104 -8.82 -13.39 1.35
N ALA A 105 -9.16 -13.15 0.08
CA ALA A 105 -9.53 -14.20 -0.85
C ALA A 105 -8.40 -15.21 -1.08
N ALA A 106 -7.16 -14.73 -1.26
CA ALA A 106 -5.98 -15.58 -1.41
C ALA A 106 -5.73 -16.44 -0.15
N THR A 107 -5.81 -15.83 1.04
CA THR A 107 -5.64 -16.54 2.31
C THR A 107 -6.71 -17.62 2.51
N THR A 108 -7.97 -17.30 2.16
CA THR A 108 -9.10 -18.24 2.24
C THR A 108 -8.92 -19.42 1.28
N ALA A 109 -8.43 -19.15 0.06
CA ALA A 109 -8.14 -20.18 -0.93
C ALA A 109 -7.04 -21.15 -0.44
N ILE A 110 -5.96 -20.60 0.14
CA ILE A 110 -4.86 -21.41 0.72
C ILE A 110 -5.36 -22.27 1.89
N ALA A 111 -6.17 -21.71 2.79
CA ALA A 111 -6.74 -22.45 3.91
C ALA A 111 -7.63 -23.61 3.43
N THR A 112 -8.49 -23.35 2.42
CA THR A 112 -9.37 -24.36 1.83
C THR A 112 -8.58 -25.49 1.15
N ALA A 113 -7.53 -25.14 0.38
CA ALA A 113 -6.66 -26.12 -0.26
C ALA A 113 -5.90 -26.99 0.74
N THR A 114 -5.49 -26.42 1.88
CA THR A 114 -4.81 -27.15 2.96
C THR A 114 -5.75 -28.14 3.64
N ILE A 115 -6.97 -27.71 3.98
CA ILE A 115 -8.00 -28.57 4.58
C ILE A 115 -8.34 -29.73 3.63
N ALA A 116 -8.57 -29.44 2.34
CA ALA A 116 -8.84 -30.46 1.34
C ALA A 116 -7.70 -31.50 1.25
N SER A 117 -6.45 -31.05 1.22
CA SER A 117 -5.27 -31.92 1.16
C SER A 117 -5.16 -32.85 2.39
N THR A 118 -5.41 -32.31 3.60
CA THR A 118 -5.42 -33.14 4.82
C THR A 118 -6.54 -34.17 4.86
N ALA A 119 -7.73 -33.82 4.35
CA ALA A 119 -8.85 -34.75 4.26
C ALA A 119 -8.56 -35.91 3.29
N THR A 120 -7.90 -35.64 2.16
CA THR A 120 -7.48 -36.68 1.21
C THR A 120 -6.43 -37.63 1.79
N ILE A 121 -5.45 -37.11 2.54
CA ILE A 121 -4.44 -37.94 3.23
C ILE A 121 -5.11 -38.84 4.28
N ALA A 122 -6.06 -38.32 5.06
CA ALA A 122 -6.80 -39.11 6.04
C ALA A 122 -7.63 -40.23 5.39
N ALA A 123 -8.30 -39.93 4.27
CA ALA A 123 -9.09 -40.92 3.54
C ALA A 123 -8.22 -42.05 2.96
N THR A 124 -7.08 -41.72 2.36
CA THR A 124 -6.16 -42.71 1.78
C THR A 124 -5.50 -43.60 2.83
N ALA A 125 -5.13 -43.05 3.99
CA ALA A 125 -4.62 -43.83 5.12
C ALA A 125 -5.64 -44.83 5.66
N THR A 126 -6.92 -44.43 5.74
CA THR A 126 -8.00 -45.32 6.20
C THR A 126 -8.21 -46.50 5.24
N THR A 127 -8.24 -46.24 3.93
CA THR A 127 -8.38 -47.26 2.89
C THR A 127 -7.20 -48.23 2.86
N ALA A 128 -5.96 -47.73 3.02
CA ALA A 128 -4.78 -48.58 3.08
C ALA A 128 -4.86 -49.55 4.28
N THR A 129 -5.24 -49.05 5.45
CA THR A 129 -5.39 -49.86 6.67
C THR A 129 -6.46 -50.95 6.51
N ALA A 130 -7.62 -50.61 5.92
CA ALA A 130 -8.68 -51.58 5.65
C ALA A 130 -8.24 -52.68 4.67
N THR A 131 -7.45 -52.32 3.66
CA THR A 131 -6.94 -53.27 2.65
C THR A 131 -5.91 -54.23 3.26
N THR A 132 -5.03 -53.75 4.16
CA THR A 132 -4.08 -54.59 4.90
C THR A 132 -4.77 -55.59 5.82
N ILE A 133 -5.85 -55.19 6.50
CA ILE A 133 -6.64 -56.09 7.36
C ILE A 133 -7.34 -57.15 6.51
N ALA A 134 -7.95 -56.76 5.38
CA ALA A 134 -8.60 -57.70 4.48
C ALA A 134 -7.61 -58.74 3.92
N ALA A 135 -6.39 -58.32 3.55
CA ALA A 135 -5.37 -59.22 3.02
C ALA A 135 -4.86 -60.25 4.05
N THR A 136 -4.82 -59.89 5.34
CA THR A 136 -4.33 -60.76 6.42
C THR A 136 -5.39 -61.74 6.94
N ALA A 137 -6.68 -61.46 6.73
CA ALA A 137 -7.77 -62.35 7.13
C ALA A 137 -8.00 -63.54 6.18
N THR A 138 -7.42 -63.51 4.97
CA THR A 138 -7.61 -64.55 3.94
C THR A 138 -6.48 -65.58 3.86
N THR A 139 -5.54 -65.58 4.82
CA THR A 139 -4.39 -66.51 4.89
C THR A 139 -4.56 -67.47 6.05
#